data_AF-A0A4R4M6M4-F1
#
_entry.id   AF-A0A4R4M6M4-F1
#
_cell.length_a   1.000
_cell.length_b   1.000
_cell.length_c   1.000
_cell.angle_alpha   90.00
_cell.angle_beta   90.00
_cell.angle_gamma   90.00
#
_symmetry.space_group_name_H-M   'P 1'
#
loop_
_entity.id
_entity.type
_entity.pdbx_description
1 polymer ?
#
loop_
_entity_poly.entity_id
_entity_poly.type
_entity_poly.pdbx_seq_one_letter_code
_entity_poly.pdbx_strand_id
1 'polypeptide(L)'
;MDVAEVMDSIESSLTGLFSQMEIAEEEIELAQKRHGEPLLLRDTDGRPVNMDEMGPIWHSFRLLGPDPDRGFPERMETELLYRQHCAELLDRVAEGLDTRAATGAELVIALSEASMVAPLTSSGAGLYLKLMTRYFPETLGASFEEVGLEVKDYQKLHGQQMEQDELFLRKKLRQDWRVQK
;
A
#
# COMPACT_ATOMS: atom_id res chain seq x y z
N MET A 1 33.76 -5.44 -1.18
CA MET A 1 32.86 -4.29 -1.06
C MET A 1 33.73 -3.07 -0.93
N ASP A 2 33.86 -2.35 -2.05
CA ASP A 2 34.66 -1.13 -2.16
C ASP A 2 33.94 0.03 -1.44
N VAL A 3 34.69 1.04 -0.98
CA VAL A 3 34.11 2.25 -0.36
C VAL A 3 33.18 2.95 -1.34
N ALA A 4 33.49 2.93 -2.64
CA ALA A 4 32.61 3.45 -3.69
C ALA A 4 31.28 2.68 -3.76
N GLU A 5 31.29 1.34 -3.73
CA GLU A 5 30.07 0.53 -3.73
C GLU A 5 29.22 0.77 -2.48
N VAL A 6 29.85 1.00 -1.31
CA VAL A 6 29.14 1.34 -0.08
C VAL A 6 28.49 2.72 -0.17
N MET A 7 29.19 3.71 -0.74
CA MET A 7 28.66 5.06 -0.90
C MET A 7 27.51 5.10 -1.92
N ASP A 8 27.64 4.40 -3.05
CA ASP A 8 26.58 4.30 -4.07
C ASP A 8 25.34 3.59 -3.51
N SER A 9 25.53 2.54 -2.69
CA SER A 9 24.42 1.88 -2.00
C SER A 9 23.73 2.81 -1.00
N ILE A 10 24.50 3.60 -0.24
CA ILE A 10 23.95 4.57 0.72
C ILE A 10 23.16 5.65 -0.02
N GLU A 11 23.71 6.23 -1.09
CA GLU A 11 23.05 7.27 -1.88
C GLU A 11 21.77 6.76 -2.54
N SER A 12 21.79 5.54 -3.08
CA SER A 12 20.60 4.92 -3.67
C SER A 12 19.50 4.67 -2.63
N SER A 13 19.85 4.13 -1.46
CA SER A 13 18.88 3.92 -0.38
C SER A 13 18.32 5.23 0.17
N LEU A 14 19.15 6.26 0.32
CA LEU A 14 18.71 7.58 0.77
C LEU A 14 17.77 8.24 -0.25
N THR A 15 18.08 8.14 -1.54
CA THR A 15 17.24 8.71 -2.61
C THR A 15 15.86 8.05 -2.62
N GLY A 16 15.78 6.71 -2.51
CA GLY A 16 14.51 5.99 -2.42
C GLY A 16 13.68 6.40 -1.19
N LEU A 17 14.32 6.61 -0.04
CA LEU A 17 13.64 7.06 1.19
C LEU A 17 13.04 8.46 1.03
N PHE A 18 13.79 9.41 0.45
CA PHE A 18 13.28 10.76 0.23
C PHE A 18 12.10 10.77 -0.74
N SER A 19 12.13 9.97 -1.81
CA SER A 19 10.99 9.83 -2.72
C SER A 19 9.75 9.26 -2.01
N GLN A 20 9.91 8.30 -1.10
CA GLN A 20 8.79 7.77 -0.31
C GLN A 20 8.24 8.77 0.71
N MET A 21 9.10 9.62 1.29
CA MET A 21 8.63 10.69 2.18
C MET A 21 7.79 11.70 1.41
N GLU A 22 8.26 12.14 0.24
CA GLU A 22 7.53 13.06 -0.64
C GLU A 22 6.16 12.47 -1.05
N ILE A 23 6.13 11.22 -1.50
CA ILE A 23 4.88 10.54 -1.84
C ILE A 23 3.94 10.44 -0.64
N ALA A 24 4.46 10.12 0.55
CA ALA A 24 3.64 10.01 1.76
C ALA A 24 3.02 11.35 2.16
N GLU A 25 3.76 12.45 2.06
CA GLU A 25 3.26 13.79 2.32
C GLU A 25 2.16 14.19 1.32
N GLU A 26 2.40 13.93 0.02
CA GLU A 26 1.38 14.15 -1.02
C GLU A 26 0.10 13.33 -0.77
N GLU A 27 0.23 12.05 -0.40
CA GLU A 27 -0.93 11.21 -0.11
C GLU A 27 -1.68 11.67 1.15
N ILE A 28 -0.98 12.20 2.16
CA ILE A 28 -1.62 12.84 3.32
C ILE A 28 -2.44 14.04 2.87
N GLU A 29 -1.88 14.95 2.07
CA GLU A 29 -2.61 16.12 1.58
C GLU A 29 -3.84 15.72 0.75
N LEU A 30 -3.68 14.72 -0.13
CA LEU A 30 -4.77 14.17 -0.92
C LEU A 30 -5.85 13.55 -0.03
N ALA A 31 -5.47 12.77 0.97
CA ALA A 31 -6.42 12.16 1.91
C ALA A 31 -7.14 13.21 2.76
N GLN A 32 -6.44 14.22 3.27
CA GLN A 32 -7.04 15.34 3.99
C GLN A 32 -8.07 16.06 3.12
N LYS A 33 -7.75 16.31 1.85
CA LYS A 33 -8.69 16.90 0.89
C LYS A 33 -9.89 15.98 0.62
N ARG A 34 -9.68 14.66 0.46
CA ARG A 34 -10.77 13.68 0.23
C ARG A 34 -11.73 13.59 1.40
N HIS A 35 -11.21 13.66 2.64
CA HIS A 35 -11.98 13.45 3.88
C HIS A 35 -12.36 14.75 4.61
N GLY A 36 -11.98 15.91 4.08
CA GLY A 36 -12.37 17.23 4.59
C GLY A 36 -11.60 17.68 5.84
N GLU A 37 -10.37 17.22 6.04
CA GLU A 37 -9.48 17.71 7.10
C GLU A 37 -8.74 19.00 6.70
N PRO A 38 -8.28 19.81 7.69
CA PRO A 38 -7.45 20.98 7.42
C PRO A 38 -6.19 20.63 6.63
N LEU A 39 -5.94 21.34 5.52
CA LEU A 39 -4.74 21.17 4.71
C LEU A 39 -3.49 21.76 5.38
N LEU A 40 -2.33 21.28 4.96
CA LEU A 40 -1.06 21.62 5.58
C LEU A 40 -0.74 23.11 5.45
N LEU A 41 -0.19 23.64 6.55
CA LEU A 41 0.54 24.89 6.67
C LEU A 41 -0.24 26.20 6.58
N ARG A 42 -1.47 26.25 6.07
CA ARG A 42 -2.32 27.46 6.12
C ARG A 42 -3.81 27.12 6.17
N ASP A 43 -4.55 27.77 7.08
CA ASP A 43 -6.01 27.81 6.99
C ASP A 43 -6.46 28.55 5.71
N THR A 44 -7.75 28.52 5.40
CA THR A 44 -8.31 29.24 4.24
C THR A 44 -8.02 30.74 4.24
N ASP A 45 -7.68 31.30 5.42
CA ASP A 45 -7.37 32.71 5.65
C ASP A 45 -5.85 33.00 5.68
N GLY A 46 -5.01 32.00 5.40
CA GLY A 46 -3.55 32.13 5.31
C GLY A 46 -2.81 32.12 6.65
N ARG A 47 -3.48 31.80 7.76
CA ARG A 47 -2.89 31.75 9.12
C ARG A 47 -2.25 30.39 9.40
N PRO A 48 -1.24 30.33 10.28
CA PRO A 48 -0.66 29.06 10.72
C PRO A 48 -1.75 28.20 11.35
N VAL A 49 -1.92 26.98 10.85
CA VAL A 49 -2.83 26.01 11.46
C VAL A 49 -2.24 25.57 12.80
N ASN A 50 -3.04 25.60 13.86
CA ASN A 50 -2.65 25.04 15.14
C ASN A 50 -2.52 23.51 14.98
N MET A 51 -1.36 22.94 15.33
CA MET A 51 -1.14 21.50 15.17
C MET A 51 -2.09 20.65 16.02
N ASP A 52 -2.62 21.20 17.12
CA ASP A 52 -3.62 20.53 17.97
C ASP A 52 -5.01 20.45 17.33
N GLU A 53 -5.25 21.21 16.25
CA GLU A 53 -6.53 21.25 15.52
C GLU A 53 -6.51 20.38 14.26
N MET A 54 -5.38 19.73 13.97
CA MET A 54 -5.25 18.83 12.84
C MET A 54 -6.01 17.52 13.09
N GLY A 55 -6.55 16.96 12.02
CA GLY A 55 -7.30 15.71 12.10
C GLY A 55 -6.41 14.47 12.18
N PRO A 56 -7.03 13.28 12.36
CA PRO A 56 -6.31 12.02 12.46
C PRO A 56 -5.42 11.67 11.26
N ILE A 57 -5.74 12.11 10.04
CA ILE A 57 -4.93 11.82 8.84
C ILE A 57 -3.55 12.50 8.95
N TRP A 58 -3.48 13.73 9.46
CA TRP A 58 -2.22 14.44 9.67
C TRP A 58 -1.24 13.67 10.57
N HIS A 59 -1.77 13.04 11.62
CA HIS A 59 -0.96 12.31 12.60
C HIS A 59 -0.56 10.90 12.13
N SER A 60 -0.92 10.53 10.90
CA SER A 60 -0.81 9.15 10.41
C SER A 60 0.47 8.85 9.62
N PHE A 61 1.38 9.81 9.45
CA PHE A 61 2.63 9.62 8.69
C PHE A 61 3.40 8.35 9.11
N ARG A 62 3.46 8.07 10.42
CA ARG A 62 4.17 6.87 10.93
C ARG A 62 3.55 5.56 10.47
N LEU A 63 2.26 5.53 10.14
CA LEU A 63 1.58 4.32 9.66
C LEU A 63 1.98 3.95 8.23
N LEU A 64 2.42 4.94 7.45
CA LEU A 64 2.77 4.80 6.03
C LEU A 64 4.16 4.19 5.82
N GLY A 65 4.97 4.18 6.88
CA GLY A 65 6.34 3.69 6.85
C GLY A 65 6.46 2.16 6.79
N PRO A 66 7.71 1.67 6.60
CA PRO A 66 7.99 0.25 6.55
C PRO A 66 7.67 -0.44 7.88
N ASP A 67 7.51 -1.76 7.83
CA ASP A 67 7.56 -2.60 9.03
C ASP A 67 8.87 -2.32 9.79
N PRO A 68 8.83 -1.90 11.07
CA PRO A 68 10.03 -1.57 11.85
C PRO A 68 11.03 -2.73 11.96
N ASP A 69 10.55 -3.97 11.95
CA ASP A 69 11.38 -5.16 12.13
C ASP A 69 11.86 -5.75 10.80
N ARG A 70 11.12 -5.50 9.71
CA ARG A 70 11.33 -6.17 8.41
C ARG A 70 11.68 -5.23 7.26
N GLY A 71 11.56 -3.92 7.45
CA GLY A 71 11.70 -2.95 6.37
C GLY A 71 10.53 -3.00 5.38
N PHE A 72 10.68 -2.31 4.25
CA PHE A 72 9.79 -2.50 3.11
C PHE A 72 10.22 -3.73 2.31
N PRO A 73 9.27 -4.51 1.76
CA PRO A 73 9.59 -5.35 0.62
C PRO A 73 10.16 -4.48 -0.51
N GLU A 74 11.20 -4.92 -1.22
CA GLU A 74 11.83 -4.16 -2.33
C GLU A 74 10.79 -3.68 -3.36
N ARG A 75 9.71 -4.44 -3.59
CA ARG A 75 8.65 -4.06 -4.54
C ARG A 75 7.76 -2.90 -4.07
N MET A 76 7.74 -2.61 -2.77
CA MET A 76 7.07 -1.43 -2.21
C MET A 76 7.83 -0.13 -2.53
N GLU A 77 8.98 -0.20 -3.19
CA GLU A 77 9.69 0.98 -3.72
C GLU A 77 9.04 1.51 -5.02
N THR A 78 8.14 0.73 -5.64
CA THR A 78 7.38 1.25 -6.79
C THR A 78 6.34 2.27 -6.31
N GLU A 79 6.37 3.46 -6.90
CA GLU A 79 5.44 4.54 -6.56
C GLU A 79 3.98 4.10 -6.62
N LEU A 80 3.61 3.29 -7.63
CA LEU A 80 2.25 2.76 -7.78
C LEU A 80 1.78 1.95 -6.57
N LEU A 81 2.59 0.98 -6.11
CA LEU A 81 2.24 0.14 -4.97
C LEU A 81 2.25 0.95 -3.67
N TYR A 82 3.21 1.85 -3.53
CA TYR A 82 3.34 2.67 -2.34
C TYR A 82 2.21 3.69 -2.19
N ARG A 83 1.80 4.38 -3.26
CA ARG A 83 0.63 5.28 -3.23
C ARG A 83 -0.65 4.55 -2.86
N GLN A 84 -0.88 3.37 -3.44
CA GLN A 84 -2.05 2.54 -3.09
C GLN A 84 -2.01 2.15 -1.62
N HIS A 85 -0.84 1.73 -1.11
CA HIS A 85 -0.63 1.40 0.29
C HIS A 85 -0.98 2.57 1.20
N CYS A 86 -0.44 3.76 0.92
CA CYS A 86 -0.68 4.98 1.68
C CYS A 86 -2.17 5.37 1.65
N ALA A 87 -2.76 5.44 0.47
CA ALA A 87 -4.16 5.83 0.29
C ALA A 87 -5.10 4.91 1.09
N GLU A 88 -4.90 3.58 1.03
CA GLU A 88 -5.73 2.62 1.77
C GLU A 88 -5.58 2.76 3.29
N LEU A 89 -4.37 3.02 3.82
CA LEU A 89 -4.18 3.25 5.24
C LEU A 89 -4.82 4.57 5.71
N LEU A 90 -4.69 5.64 4.93
CA LEU A 90 -5.26 6.95 5.26
C LEU A 90 -6.79 6.94 5.18
N ASP A 91 -7.38 6.20 4.22
CA ASP A 91 -8.83 6.03 4.15
C ASP A 91 -9.35 5.23 5.36
N ARG A 92 -8.64 4.18 5.79
CA ARG A 92 -8.98 3.45 7.03
C ARG A 92 -8.89 4.35 8.26
N VAL A 93 -7.88 5.21 8.32
CA VAL A 93 -7.71 6.21 9.39
C VAL A 93 -8.92 7.15 9.44
N ALA A 94 -9.32 7.69 8.30
CA ALA A 94 -10.45 8.62 8.20
C ALA A 94 -11.76 7.97 8.66
N GLU A 95 -11.93 6.68 8.34
CA GLU A 95 -13.12 5.89 8.69
C GLU A 95 -13.06 5.28 10.11
N GLY A 96 -11.95 5.45 10.85
CA GLY A 96 -11.75 4.83 12.16
C GLY A 96 -11.65 3.30 12.12
N LEU A 97 -11.22 2.73 10.99
CA LEU A 97 -11.05 1.31 10.77
C LEU A 97 -9.69 0.80 11.27
N ASP A 98 -9.60 -0.53 11.45
CA ASP A 98 -8.36 -1.18 11.86
C ASP A 98 -7.27 -1.08 10.78
N THR A 99 -6.18 -0.37 11.09
CA THR A 99 -5.03 -0.18 10.21
C THR A 99 -4.01 -1.33 10.24
N ARG A 100 -4.21 -2.32 11.13
CA ARG A 100 -3.28 -3.45 11.30
C ARG A 100 -3.42 -4.51 10.21
N ALA A 101 -4.59 -4.66 9.59
CA ALA A 101 -4.77 -5.62 8.50
C ALA A 101 -3.89 -5.24 7.29
N ALA A 102 -3.39 -6.23 6.55
CA ALA A 102 -2.59 -5.92 5.36
C ALA A 102 -3.40 -5.13 4.30
N THR A 103 -2.73 -4.22 3.58
CA THR A 103 -3.29 -3.47 2.45
C THR A 103 -3.31 -4.31 1.17
N GLY A 104 -4.07 -3.88 0.16
CA GLY A 104 -4.10 -4.50 -1.16
C GLY A 104 -2.71 -4.64 -1.79
N ALA A 105 -1.89 -3.58 -1.75
CA ALA A 105 -0.50 -3.60 -2.23
C ALA A 105 0.33 -4.67 -1.51
N GLU A 106 0.22 -4.80 -0.19
CA GLU A 106 0.96 -5.83 0.56
C GLU A 106 0.56 -7.24 0.16
N LEU A 107 -0.74 -7.49 -0.08
CA LEU A 107 -1.23 -8.78 -0.57
C LEU A 107 -0.69 -9.10 -1.97
N VAL A 108 -0.71 -8.10 -2.87
CA VAL A 108 -0.19 -8.22 -4.24
C VAL A 108 1.30 -8.52 -4.24
N ILE A 109 2.08 -7.80 -3.43
CA ILE A 109 3.52 -8.04 -3.27
C ILE A 109 3.77 -9.47 -2.77
N ALA A 110 3.09 -9.89 -1.70
CA ALA A 110 3.29 -11.23 -1.13
C ALA A 110 2.98 -12.35 -2.13
N LEU A 111 1.90 -12.21 -2.91
CA LEU A 111 1.55 -13.18 -3.96
C LEU A 111 2.54 -13.13 -5.14
N SER A 112 3.02 -11.95 -5.50
CA SER A 112 4.03 -11.78 -6.54
C SER A 112 5.38 -12.36 -6.12
N GLU A 113 5.77 -12.24 -4.86
CA GLU A 113 7.02 -12.83 -4.36
C GLU A 113 6.90 -14.34 -4.28
N ALA A 114 5.76 -14.84 -3.78
CA ALA A 114 5.48 -16.27 -3.73
C ALA A 114 5.53 -16.91 -5.14
N SER A 115 5.00 -16.23 -6.17
CA SER A 115 4.99 -16.74 -7.54
C SER A 115 6.39 -16.86 -8.17
N MET A 116 7.35 -16.05 -7.71
CA MET A 116 8.75 -16.12 -8.15
C MET A 116 9.50 -17.32 -7.55
N VAL A 117 9.05 -17.82 -6.39
CA VAL A 117 9.63 -19.00 -5.73
C VAL A 117 9.01 -20.29 -6.26
N ALA A 118 7.69 -20.32 -6.41
CA ALA A 118 6.96 -21.46 -6.93
C ALA A 118 5.68 -21.03 -7.66
N PRO A 119 5.22 -21.78 -8.67
CA PRO A 119 3.93 -21.49 -9.31
C PRO A 119 2.80 -21.42 -8.29
N LEU A 120 1.97 -20.38 -8.40
CA LEU A 120 0.76 -20.26 -7.58
C LEU A 120 -0.23 -21.38 -7.93
N THR A 121 -1.03 -21.77 -6.95
CA THR A 121 -2.22 -22.58 -7.19
C THR A 121 -3.22 -21.80 -8.07
N SER A 122 -4.19 -22.49 -8.67
CA SER A 122 -5.25 -21.82 -9.43
C SER A 122 -6.03 -20.81 -8.58
N SER A 123 -6.30 -21.11 -7.30
CA SER A 123 -6.92 -20.15 -6.39
C SER A 123 -6.00 -18.95 -6.10
N GLY A 124 -4.71 -19.18 -5.89
CA GLY A 124 -3.72 -18.12 -5.65
C GLY A 124 -3.55 -17.20 -6.86
N ALA A 125 -3.47 -17.77 -8.07
CA ALA A 125 -3.43 -17.00 -9.31
C ALA A 125 -4.71 -16.18 -9.52
N GLY A 126 -5.88 -16.79 -9.30
CA GLY A 126 -7.16 -16.10 -9.37
C GLY A 126 -7.27 -14.95 -8.34
N LEU A 127 -6.78 -15.17 -7.12
CA LEU A 127 -6.73 -14.14 -6.08
C LEU A 127 -5.78 -13.00 -6.48
N TYR A 128 -4.60 -13.31 -7.02
CA TYR A 128 -3.65 -12.31 -7.50
C TYR A 128 -4.27 -11.41 -8.57
N LEU A 129 -4.90 -12.00 -9.59
CA LEU A 129 -5.61 -11.25 -10.63
C LEU A 129 -6.75 -10.40 -10.04
N LYS A 130 -7.57 -10.98 -9.14
CA LYS A 130 -8.67 -10.26 -8.47
C LYS A 130 -8.16 -9.03 -7.71
N LEU A 131 -7.07 -9.16 -6.96
CA LEU A 131 -6.49 -8.04 -6.20
C LEU A 131 -5.90 -6.99 -7.13
N MET A 132 -5.20 -7.40 -8.19
CA MET A 132 -4.66 -6.49 -9.19
C MET A 132 -5.75 -5.68 -9.89
N THR A 133 -6.85 -6.32 -10.32
CA THR A 133 -7.98 -5.60 -10.92
C THR A 133 -8.70 -4.69 -9.92
N ARG A 134 -8.80 -5.11 -8.64
CA ARG A 134 -9.48 -4.32 -7.60
C ARG A 134 -8.72 -3.05 -7.23
N TYR A 135 -7.40 -3.16 -7.04
CA TYR A 135 -6.59 -2.09 -6.46
C TYR A 135 -5.79 -1.32 -7.51
N PHE A 136 -5.61 -1.86 -8.72
CA PHE A 136 -4.87 -1.23 -9.82
C PHE A 136 -5.66 -1.30 -11.14
N PRO A 137 -6.93 -0.85 -11.16
CA PRO A 137 -7.80 -1.00 -12.34
C PRO A 137 -7.26 -0.27 -13.57
N GLU A 138 -6.66 0.91 -13.40
CA GLU A 138 -6.14 1.73 -14.49
C GLU A 138 -4.88 1.15 -15.14
N THR A 139 -4.08 0.42 -14.35
CA THR A 139 -2.83 -0.17 -14.83
C THR A 139 -3.05 -1.49 -15.56
N LEU A 140 -4.07 -2.27 -15.16
CA LEU A 140 -4.15 -3.69 -15.51
C LEU A 140 -5.49 -4.18 -16.02
N GLY A 141 -6.56 -3.37 -15.93
CA GLY A 141 -7.88 -3.73 -16.44
C GLY A 141 -7.84 -4.09 -17.93
N ALA A 142 -7.16 -3.27 -18.74
CA ALA A 142 -7.04 -3.50 -20.17
C ALA A 142 -6.08 -4.66 -20.53
N SER A 143 -4.99 -4.82 -19.77
CA SER A 143 -3.95 -5.81 -20.11
C SER A 143 -4.38 -7.25 -19.87
N PHE A 144 -5.17 -7.52 -18.83
CA PHE A 144 -5.64 -8.89 -18.56
C PHE A 144 -6.75 -9.35 -19.52
N GLU A 145 -7.63 -8.44 -19.94
CA GLU A 145 -8.61 -8.72 -20.98
C GLU A 145 -7.94 -9.07 -22.32
N GLU A 146 -6.86 -8.37 -22.68
CA GLU A 146 -6.12 -8.61 -23.93
C GLU A 146 -5.47 -10.00 -24.00
N VAL A 147 -5.00 -10.53 -22.87
CA VAL A 147 -4.40 -11.88 -22.79
C VAL A 147 -5.41 -12.98 -22.44
N GLY A 148 -6.72 -12.66 -22.40
CA GLY A 148 -7.79 -13.61 -22.12
C GLY A 148 -7.79 -14.15 -20.69
N LEU A 149 -7.19 -13.44 -19.73
CA LEU A 149 -7.20 -13.80 -18.32
C LEU A 149 -8.36 -13.10 -17.61
N GLU A 150 -9.51 -13.76 -17.55
CA GLU A 150 -10.68 -13.19 -16.89
C GLU A 150 -10.81 -13.68 -15.44
N VAL A 151 -10.86 -12.74 -14.49
CA VAL A 151 -11.08 -13.05 -13.06
C VAL A 151 -12.33 -13.89 -12.85
N LYS A 152 -13.36 -13.72 -13.69
CA LYS A 152 -14.63 -14.45 -13.61
C LYS A 152 -14.50 -15.96 -13.81
N ASP A 153 -13.53 -16.40 -14.61
CA ASP A 153 -13.28 -17.83 -14.86
C ASP A 153 -12.72 -18.51 -13.62
N TYR A 154 -11.77 -17.85 -12.96
CA TYR A 154 -11.22 -18.32 -11.68
C TYR A 154 -12.27 -18.27 -10.57
N GLN A 155 -13.06 -17.21 -10.49
CA GLN A 155 -14.11 -17.07 -9.46
C GLN A 155 -15.14 -18.19 -9.56
N LYS A 156 -15.54 -18.59 -10.78
CA LYS A 156 -16.50 -19.68 -10.99
C LYS A 156 -16.03 -21.01 -10.40
N LEU A 157 -14.72 -21.28 -10.46
CA LEU A 157 -14.14 -22.56 -10.03
C LEU A 157 -13.59 -22.53 -8.61
N HIS A 158 -13.10 -21.38 -8.15
CA HIS A 158 -12.29 -21.24 -6.94
C HIS A 158 -12.72 -20.09 -6.02
N GLY A 159 -13.84 -19.43 -6.27
CA GLY A 159 -14.25 -18.21 -5.54
C GLY A 159 -14.22 -18.33 -4.02
N GLN A 160 -14.78 -19.40 -3.47
CA GLN A 160 -14.76 -19.65 -2.02
C GLN A 160 -13.33 -19.80 -1.47
N GLN A 161 -12.46 -20.53 -2.19
CA GLN A 161 -11.07 -20.72 -1.77
C GLN A 161 -10.29 -19.39 -1.87
N MET A 162 -10.53 -18.61 -2.93
CA MET A 162 -9.91 -17.28 -3.10
C MET A 162 -10.26 -16.34 -1.94
N GLU A 163 -11.50 -16.36 -1.45
CA GLU A 163 -11.91 -15.57 -0.29
C GLU A 163 -11.22 -16.03 1.00
N GLN A 164 -11.12 -17.35 1.20
CA GLN A 164 -10.39 -17.92 2.34
C GLN A 164 -8.90 -17.57 2.29
N ASP A 165 -8.28 -17.67 1.11
CA ASP A 165 -6.87 -17.33 0.88
C ASP A 165 -6.63 -15.83 1.16
N GLU A 166 -7.55 -14.95 0.73
CA GLU A 166 -7.48 -13.50 1.01
C GLU A 166 -7.52 -13.22 2.53
N LEU A 167 -8.48 -13.82 3.24
CA LEU A 167 -8.61 -13.68 4.70
C LEU A 167 -7.38 -14.22 5.44
N PHE A 168 -6.87 -15.37 4.98
CA PHE A 168 -5.67 -15.97 5.53
C PHE A 168 -4.46 -15.04 5.36
N LEU A 169 -4.22 -14.50 4.16
CA LEU A 169 -3.11 -13.60 3.90
C LEU A 169 -3.22 -12.31 4.71
N ARG A 170 -4.40 -11.67 4.76
CA ARG A 170 -4.62 -10.46 5.57
C ARG A 170 -4.31 -10.68 7.04
N LYS A 171 -4.66 -11.86 7.58
CA LYS A 171 -4.34 -12.23 8.96
C LYS A 171 -2.85 -12.51 9.13
N LYS A 172 -2.21 -13.17 8.18
CA LYS A 172 -0.80 -13.55 8.24
C LYS A 172 0.15 -12.36 8.11
N LEU A 173 -0.24 -11.38 7.30
CA LEU A 173 0.53 -10.15 7.02
C LEU A 173 0.08 -8.98 7.90
N ARG A 174 -0.67 -9.25 8.98
CA ARG A 174 -1.11 -8.23 9.92
C ARG A 174 0.10 -7.56 10.59
N GLN A 175 0.02 -6.24 10.71
CA GLN A 175 1.03 -5.36 11.26
C GLN A 175 0.60 -4.83 12.62
N ASP A 176 1.04 -5.47 13.70
CA ASP A 176 0.59 -5.18 15.06
C ASP A 176 0.97 -3.78 15.55
N TRP A 177 2.01 -3.20 14.97
CA TRP A 177 2.51 -1.86 15.29
C TRP A 177 1.70 -0.73 14.64
N ARG A 178 0.88 -1.01 13.61
CA ARG A 178 -0.01 -0.02 12.96
C ARG A 178 -1.21 0.25 13.85
N VAL A 179 -0.98 0.93 14.97
CA VAL A 179 -2.03 1.37 15.89
C VAL A 179 -2.09 2.88 15.80
N GLN A 180 -3.28 3.40 15.46
CA GLN A 180 -3.56 4.82 15.54
C GLN A 180 -3.60 5.22 17.03
N LYS A 181 -2.72 6.14 17.43
CA LYS A 181 -2.62 6.64 18.81
C LYS A 181 -3.43 7.91 18.99
#